data_AF-A0A2S7TGI9-F1
#
_entry.id   AF-A0A2S7TGI9-F1
#
_cell.length_a   1.000
_cell.length_b   1.000
_cell.length_c   1.000
_cell.angle_alpha   90.00
_cell.angle_beta   90.00
_cell.angle_gamma   90.00
#
_symmetry.space_group_name_H-M   'P 1'
#
loop_
_entity.id
_entity.type
_entity.pdbx_description
1 polymer ?
#
loop_
_entity_poly.entity_id
_entity_poly.type
_entity_poly.pdbx_seq_one_letter_code
_entity_poly.pdbx_strand_id
1 'polypeptide(L)'
;NASITTPKIGFDQVTRDQINPNVAGTGLTQASDGSLEVDPTNIIGDSNITSPNSTIDVGGDANAILANVQLDVADNAITPAKIVSGGNDKVLTTDTSGTVTWIDKSDFNADGSETKINDGSNTTVSGNGTTATPYSIQVIANGITTVELADNAVTTSKIVNANITTEKIGNDQITATKINADVAGTGLIQNATTGALEVDPTTITGDGNITSSDLTVTGGTDAAFNNVTLEITAGAVGTTELADNAVSTAKIADNGVNSIKIQDGTVAPADLADGTAAGQLLQWNGTNWYLLMKVL
;
A
#
# COMPACT_ATOMS: atom_id res chain seq x y z
N ASN A 1 -46.07 -94.00 -94.87
CA ASN A 1 -45.24 -92.82 -95.21
C ASN A 1 -46.12 -91.58 -95.09
N ALA A 2 -45.90 -90.63 -94.20
CA ALA A 2 -44.62 -90.16 -93.67
C ALA A 2 -44.66 -89.91 -92.15
N SER A 3 -43.61 -90.37 -91.45
CA SER A 3 -43.24 -89.90 -90.11
C SER A 3 -42.48 -88.59 -90.23
N ILE A 4 -42.81 -87.61 -89.40
CA ILE A 4 -41.92 -86.49 -89.08
C ILE A 4 -41.41 -86.73 -87.67
N THR A 5 -40.14 -87.08 -87.55
CA THR A 5 -39.37 -87.15 -86.30
C THR A 5 -38.50 -85.89 -86.20
N THR A 6 -38.77 -84.99 -85.27
CA THR A 6 -37.79 -83.97 -84.89
C THR A 6 -36.96 -84.49 -83.71
N PRO A 7 -35.62 -84.55 -83.80
CA PRO A 7 -34.79 -84.95 -82.67
C PRO A 7 -34.86 -83.91 -81.56
N LYS A 8 -35.18 -84.34 -80.33
CA LYS A 8 -34.96 -83.55 -79.11
C LYS A 8 -33.46 -83.25 -78.99
N ILE A 9 -33.11 -81.97 -78.88
CA ILE A 9 -31.78 -81.51 -78.50
C ILE A 9 -31.40 -82.09 -77.14
N GLY A 10 -30.28 -82.83 -77.10
CA GLY A 10 -29.74 -83.45 -75.90
C GLY A 10 -29.16 -82.40 -74.96
N PHE A 11 -29.43 -82.59 -73.66
CA PHE A 11 -28.92 -81.77 -72.57
C PHE A 11 -27.39 -81.64 -72.67
N ASP A 12 -26.89 -80.43 -72.41
CA ASP A 12 -25.48 -80.07 -72.15
C ASP A 12 -24.50 -79.80 -73.29
N GLN A 13 -24.94 -79.64 -74.53
CA GLN A 13 -24.11 -78.92 -75.51
C GLN A 13 -25.03 -78.04 -76.33
N VAL A 14 -25.38 -76.86 -75.82
CA VAL A 14 -25.83 -75.77 -76.70
C VAL A 14 -24.56 -75.10 -77.20
N THR A 15 -23.98 -75.68 -78.25
CA THR A 15 -22.82 -75.10 -78.93
C THR A 15 -23.23 -73.81 -79.65
N ARG A 16 -22.28 -72.92 -79.95
CA ARG A 16 -22.52 -71.59 -80.56
C ARG A 16 -23.54 -71.61 -81.70
N ASP A 17 -23.51 -72.66 -82.53
CA ASP A 17 -24.35 -72.78 -83.72
C ASP A 17 -25.80 -73.24 -83.41
N GLN A 18 -26.06 -73.70 -82.19
CA GLN A 18 -27.37 -74.12 -81.68
C GLN A 18 -28.08 -73.03 -80.87
N ILE A 19 -27.36 -71.97 -80.52
CA ILE A 19 -27.94 -70.76 -79.97
C ILE A 19 -28.32 -69.86 -81.14
N ASN A 20 -29.59 -69.44 -81.21
CA ASN A 20 -30.00 -68.45 -82.19
C ASN A 20 -29.11 -67.20 -82.00
N PRO A 21 -28.46 -66.66 -83.06
CA PRO A 21 -27.62 -65.46 -82.94
C PRO A 21 -28.36 -64.24 -82.37
N ASN A 22 -29.69 -64.30 -82.25
CA ASN A 22 -30.56 -63.32 -81.59
C ASN A 22 -31.14 -63.76 -80.23
N VAL A 23 -30.55 -64.71 -79.49
CA VAL A 23 -31.06 -65.05 -78.13
C VAL A 23 -30.85 -63.96 -77.08
N ALA A 24 -30.02 -62.95 -77.37
CA ALA A 24 -29.81 -61.84 -76.45
C ALA A 24 -31.17 -61.15 -76.21
N GLY A 25 -31.73 -61.35 -75.01
CA GLY A 25 -32.86 -60.58 -74.54
C GLY A 25 -32.48 -59.10 -74.45
N THR A 26 -33.46 -58.22 -74.43
CA THR A 26 -33.23 -56.77 -74.26
C THR A 26 -32.34 -56.50 -73.05
N GLY A 27 -31.16 -55.89 -73.26
CA GLY A 27 -30.21 -55.52 -72.20
C GLY A 27 -29.01 -56.45 -72.01
N LEU A 28 -28.95 -57.57 -72.73
CA LEU A 28 -27.79 -58.45 -72.78
C LEU A 28 -27.15 -58.39 -74.16
N THR A 29 -25.85 -58.59 -74.24
CA THR A 29 -25.13 -58.83 -75.50
C THR A 29 -24.51 -60.23 -75.42
N GLN A 30 -24.58 -60.97 -76.52
CA GLN A 30 -23.91 -62.26 -76.59
C GLN A 30 -22.46 -62.04 -77.02
N ALA A 31 -21.51 -62.39 -76.16
CA ALA A 31 -20.10 -62.36 -76.49
C ALA A 31 -19.75 -63.45 -77.52
N SER A 32 -18.58 -63.32 -78.15
CA SER A 32 -18.16 -64.23 -79.24
C SER A 32 -18.00 -65.69 -78.81
N ASP A 33 -17.85 -65.94 -77.51
CA ASP A 33 -17.76 -67.27 -76.89
C ASP A 33 -19.14 -67.86 -76.52
N GLY A 34 -20.22 -67.12 -76.79
CA GLY A 34 -21.60 -67.53 -76.53
C GLY A 34 -22.12 -67.15 -75.14
N SER A 35 -21.28 -66.59 -74.25
CA SER A 35 -21.72 -66.07 -72.96
C SER A 35 -22.63 -64.84 -73.14
N LEU A 36 -23.57 -64.65 -72.21
CA LEU A 36 -24.39 -63.44 -72.15
C LEU A 36 -23.73 -62.46 -71.19
N GLU A 37 -23.20 -61.37 -71.73
CA GLU A 37 -22.69 -60.26 -70.95
C GLU A 37 -23.81 -59.22 -70.78
N VAL A 38 -23.85 -58.59 -69.62
CA VAL A 38 -24.67 -57.41 -69.47
C VAL A 38 -23.91 -56.28 -70.15
N ASP A 39 -24.49 -55.71 -71.20
CA ASP A 39 -23.96 -54.50 -71.80
C ASP A 39 -24.22 -53.35 -70.82
N PRO A 40 -23.17 -52.79 -70.19
CA PRO A 40 -23.35 -51.75 -69.20
C PRO A 40 -24.00 -50.49 -69.81
N THR A 41 -23.84 -50.26 -71.13
CA THR A 41 -24.49 -49.15 -71.84
C THR A 41 -26.01 -49.34 -71.99
N ASN A 42 -26.51 -50.56 -71.81
CA ASN A 42 -27.94 -50.89 -71.81
C ASN A 42 -28.51 -51.05 -70.39
N ILE A 43 -27.69 -50.95 -69.34
CA ILE A 43 -28.18 -50.80 -67.96
C ILE A 43 -28.52 -49.32 -67.74
N ILE A 44 -29.67 -48.92 -68.27
CA ILE A 44 -30.25 -47.62 -67.97
C ILE A 44 -30.91 -47.73 -66.58
N GLY A 45 -30.10 -47.62 -65.53
CA GLY A 45 -30.65 -47.09 -64.28
C GLY A 45 -31.28 -45.74 -64.60
N ASP A 46 -32.30 -45.30 -63.87
CA ASP A 46 -32.89 -43.96 -64.08
C ASP A 46 -31.87 -42.81 -63.93
N SER A 47 -30.61 -43.12 -63.61
CA SER A 47 -29.37 -42.33 -63.76
C SER A 47 -29.42 -40.98 -63.07
N ASN A 48 -30.40 -40.83 -62.19
CA ASN A 48 -30.77 -39.56 -61.63
C ASN A 48 -30.54 -39.62 -60.13
N ILE A 49 -29.30 -39.39 -59.72
CA ILE A 49 -29.08 -38.72 -58.43
C ILE A 49 -29.45 -37.26 -58.66
N THR A 50 -30.75 -36.96 -58.67
CA THR A 50 -31.20 -35.59 -58.94
C THR A 50 -31.00 -34.73 -57.69
N SER A 51 -30.37 -33.56 -57.86
CA SER A 51 -30.55 -32.42 -56.96
C SER A 51 -31.48 -31.44 -57.66
N PRO A 52 -32.81 -31.53 -57.48
CA PRO A 52 -33.78 -30.73 -58.25
C PRO A 52 -33.59 -29.22 -58.12
N ASN A 53 -32.84 -28.78 -57.10
CA ASN A 53 -32.52 -27.39 -56.80
C ASN A 53 -31.01 -27.08 -56.89
N SER A 54 -30.21 -27.99 -57.48
CA SER A 54 -28.75 -27.87 -57.65
C SER A 54 -28.03 -27.47 -56.36
N THR A 55 -28.46 -28.02 -55.21
CA THR A 55 -27.84 -27.75 -53.91
C THR A 55 -26.66 -28.66 -53.63
N ILE A 56 -26.73 -29.87 -54.15
CA ILE A 56 -25.65 -30.84 -54.15
C ILE A 56 -25.29 -31.02 -55.62
N ASP A 57 -24.05 -30.70 -55.97
CA ASP A 57 -23.54 -30.97 -57.31
C ASP A 57 -23.21 -32.46 -57.38
N VAL A 58 -23.86 -33.13 -58.32
CA VAL A 58 -23.71 -34.57 -58.53
C VAL A 58 -22.80 -34.77 -59.74
N GLY A 59 -21.51 -34.51 -59.52
CA GLY A 59 -20.48 -34.75 -60.52
C GLY A 59 -20.27 -36.25 -60.73
N GLY A 60 -20.80 -36.76 -61.83
CA GLY A 60 -20.52 -38.09 -62.38
C GLY A 60 -20.73 -38.02 -63.88
N ASP A 61 -19.70 -38.34 -64.65
CA ASP A 61 -19.66 -38.24 -66.10
C ASP A 61 -20.51 -39.30 -66.81
N ALA A 62 -20.61 -39.17 -68.14
CA ALA A 62 -21.72 -39.59 -69.00
C ALA A 62 -22.08 -41.10 -69.06
N ASN A 63 -21.53 -41.96 -68.19
CA ASN A 63 -21.80 -43.40 -68.17
C ASN A 63 -21.72 -44.02 -66.75
N ALA A 64 -22.48 -43.53 -65.76
CA ALA A 64 -22.33 -43.99 -64.37
C ALA A 64 -22.81 -45.44 -64.11
N ILE A 65 -21.84 -46.35 -63.91
CA ILE A 65 -21.98 -47.77 -63.53
C ILE A 65 -20.85 -48.22 -62.57
N LEU A 66 -19.90 -47.36 -62.15
CA LEU A 66 -18.94 -47.68 -61.08
C LEU A 66 -18.37 -46.46 -60.33
N ALA A 67 -17.98 -46.76 -59.08
CA ALA A 67 -17.02 -46.09 -58.18
C ALA A 67 -17.42 -44.74 -57.54
N ASN A 68 -16.66 -44.38 -56.48
CA ASN A 68 -16.96 -43.35 -55.48
C ASN A 68 -17.79 -42.20 -56.03
N VAL A 69 -19.07 -42.18 -55.64
CA VAL A 69 -19.94 -41.03 -55.88
C VAL A 69 -19.45 -39.91 -54.98
N GLN A 70 -18.78 -38.93 -55.58
CA GLN A 70 -18.40 -37.72 -54.86
C GLN A 70 -19.64 -36.84 -54.73
N LEU A 71 -20.09 -36.65 -53.49
CA LEU A 71 -21.16 -35.72 -53.15
C LEU A 71 -20.51 -34.44 -52.63
N ASP A 72 -20.71 -33.34 -53.34
CA ASP A 72 -20.19 -32.03 -52.93
C ASP A 72 -21.27 -30.96 -52.98
N VAL A 73 -21.06 -29.89 -52.23
CA VAL A 73 -21.87 -28.68 -52.25
C VAL A 73 -21.05 -27.63 -53.00
N ALA A 74 -21.45 -27.32 -54.23
CA ALA A 74 -20.74 -26.34 -55.05
C ALA A 74 -20.62 -24.98 -54.36
N ASP A 75 -19.63 -24.18 -54.79
CA ASP A 75 -19.43 -22.83 -54.26
C ASP A 75 -20.71 -22.00 -54.38
N ASN A 76 -21.08 -21.34 -53.27
CA ASN A 76 -22.32 -20.56 -53.14
C ASN A 76 -23.62 -21.36 -53.30
N ALA A 77 -23.57 -22.70 -53.35
CA ALA A 77 -24.75 -23.53 -53.52
C ALA A 77 -25.71 -23.43 -52.33
N ILE A 78 -25.26 -23.04 -51.13
CA ILE A 78 -26.13 -22.69 -50.01
C ILE A 78 -26.31 -21.17 -49.97
N THR A 79 -27.30 -20.69 -50.72
CA THR A 79 -27.71 -19.28 -50.69
C THR A 79 -28.64 -19.02 -49.50
N PRO A 80 -28.85 -17.75 -49.09
CA PRO A 80 -29.82 -17.42 -48.04
C PRO A 80 -31.23 -17.97 -48.29
N ALA A 81 -31.66 -18.12 -49.55
CA ALA A 81 -32.96 -18.70 -49.89
C ALA A 81 -33.10 -20.20 -49.57
N LYS A 82 -31.96 -20.91 -49.45
CA LYS A 82 -31.90 -22.33 -49.05
C LYS A 82 -31.81 -22.52 -47.54
N ILE A 83 -31.71 -21.42 -46.79
CA ILE A 83 -31.74 -21.40 -45.33
C ILE A 83 -33.12 -20.89 -44.91
N VAL A 84 -33.85 -21.67 -44.09
CA VAL A 84 -35.15 -21.23 -43.58
C VAL A 84 -34.96 -19.97 -42.73
N SER A 85 -35.57 -18.85 -43.14
CA SER A 85 -35.43 -17.57 -42.45
C SER A 85 -35.96 -17.65 -41.00
N GLY A 86 -35.17 -17.14 -40.06
CA GLY A 86 -35.59 -16.91 -38.67
C GLY A 86 -36.39 -15.62 -38.47
N GLY A 87 -36.57 -14.80 -39.53
CA GLY A 87 -37.09 -13.44 -39.46
C GLY A 87 -36.02 -12.37 -39.65
N ASN A 88 -36.40 -11.11 -39.52
CA ASN A 88 -35.46 -9.98 -39.65
C ASN A 88 -34.47 -9.96 -38.48
N ASP A 89 -33.24 -9.52 -38.76
CA ASP A 89 -32.16 -9.35 -37.78
C ASP A 89 -31.91 -10.58 -36.90
N LYS A 90 -31.95 -11.78 -37.48
CA LYS A 90 -31.56 -13.02 -36.80
C LYS A 90 -30.18 -13.49 -37.23
N VAL A 91 -29.50 -14.18 -36.33
CA VAL A 91 -28.24 -14.90 -36.57
C VAL A 91 -28.45 -16.37 -36.23
N LEU A 92 -27.99 -17.26 -37.11
CA LEU A 92 -28.07 -18.70 -36.89
C LEU A 92 -26.91 -19.10 -35.96
N THR A 93 -27.24 -19.71 -34.83
CA THR A 93 -26.27 -20.18 -33.82
C THR A 93 -26.61 -21.59 -33.37
N THR A 94 -25.78 -22.15 -32.49
CA THR A 94 -26.08 -23.40 -31.79
C THR A 94 -26.19 -23.13 -30.29
N ASP A 95 -27.13 -23.78 -29.61
CA ASP A 95 -27.20 -23.76 -28.15
C ASP A 95 -26.08 -24.61 -27.50
N THR A 96 -26.06 -24.69 -26.17
CA THR A 96 -25.08 -25.48 -25.41
C THR A 96 -25.16 -26.99 -25.65
N SER A 97 -26.25 -27.47 -26.27
CA SER A 97 -26.45 -28.87 -26.65
C SER A 97 -26.10 -29.12 -28.13
N GLY A 98 -25.70 -28.08 -28.86
CA GLY A 98 -25.40 -28.15 -30.29
C GLY A 98 -26.63 -28.05 -31.20
N THR A 99 -27.82 -27.74 -30.65
CA THR A 99 -29.04 -27.56 -31.45
C THR A 99 -28.98 -26.25 -32.20
N VAL A 100 -29.22 -26.28 -33.51
CA VAL A 100 -29.28 -25.08 -34.34
C VAL A 100 -30.51 -24.26 -33.99
N THR A 101 -30.32 -22.97 -33.73
CA THR A 101 -31.37 -22.02 -33.37
C THR A 101 -31.11 -20.64 -33.97
N TRP A 102 -32.16 -19.83 -34.12
CA TRP A 102 -32.05 -18.43 -34.52
C TRP A 102 -32.11 -17.54 -33.27
N ILE A 103 -31.13 -16.65 -33.11
CA ILE A 103 -31.12 -15.64 -32.04
C ILE A 103 -31.17 -14.23 -32.64
N ASP A 104 -31.57 -13.25 -31.84
CA ASP A 104 -31.60 -11.85 -32.28
C ASP A 104 -30.19 -11.32 -32.49
N LYS A 105 -29.96 -10.58 -33.57
CA LYS A 105 -28.69 -9.91 -33.85
C LYS A 105 -28.33 -8.94 -32.74
N SER A 106 -29.32 -8.38 -32.04
CA SER A 106 -29.11 -7.51 -30.89
C SER A 106 -28.43 -8.21 -29.72
N ASP A 107 -28.49 -9.54 -29.64
CA ASP A 107 -27.79 -10.30 -28.61
C ASP A 107 -26.26 -10.31 -28.82
N PHE A 108 -25.80 -9.83 -29.99
CA PHE A 108 -24.39 -9.56 -30.29
C PHE A 108 -24.06 -8.06 -30.29
N ASN A 109 -24.93 -7.20 -29.74
CA ASN A 109 -24.63 -5.78 -29.63
C ASN A 109 -23.35 -5.63 -28.80
N ALA A 110 -22.29 -5.04 -29.37
CA ALA A 110 -21.06 -4.73 -28.66
C ALA A 110 -21.31 -3.60 -27.65
N ASP A 111 -21.99 -3.92 -26.56
CA ASP A 111 -22.35 -3.00 -25.49
C ASP A 111 -21.37 -3.06 -24.32
N GLY A 112 -20.38 -3.95 -24.41
CA GLY A 112 -19.33 -4.15 -23.41
C GLY A 112 -19.54 -5.39 -22.55
N SER A 113 -20.74 -5.98 -22.57
CA SER A 113 -21.05 -7.20 -21.80
C SER A 113 -20.40 -8.47 -22.33
N GLU A 114 -19.89 -8.43 -23.56
CA GLU A 114 -19.08 -9.50 -24.15
C GLU A 114 -17.73 -9.65 -23.44
N THR A 115 -17.22 -8.55 -22.86
CA THR A 115 -15.94 -8.55 -22.13
C THR A 115 -16.17 -9.02 -20.70
N LYS A 116 -15.56 -10.14 -20.30
CA LYS A 116 -15.61 -10.61 -18.91
C LYS A 116 -14.39 -10.11 -18.13
N ILE A 117 -14.60 -9.15 -17.24
CA ILE A 117 -13.58 -8.70 -16.28
C ILE A 117 -13.88 -9.36 -14.93
N ASN A 118 -12.89 -10.08 -14.39
CA ASN A 118 -13.01 -10.74 -13.09
C ASN A 118 -12.38 -9.88 -11.99
N ASP A 119 -12.74 -10.18 -10.74
CA ASP A 119 -12.05 -9.65 -9.57
C ASP A 119 -10.55 -10.01 -9.61
N GLY A 120 -9.74 -9.07 -9.16
CA GLY A 120 -8.31 -9.24 -8.94
C GLY A 120 -8.01 -9.43 -7.46
N SER A 121 -6.75 -9.68 -7.10
CA SER A 121 -6.36 -9.84 -5.69
C SER A 121 -6.64 -8.60 -4.84
N ASN A 122 -6.51 -7.40 -5.43
CA ASN A 122 -6.68 -6.12 -4.74
C ASN A 122 -7.86 -5.28 -5.28
N THR A 123 -8.63 -5.83 -6.23
CA THR A 123 -9.69 -5.09 -6.91
C THR A 123 -10.95 -5.93 -7.05
N THR A 124 -12.11 -5.31 -6.82
CA THR A 124 -13.40 -5.89 -7.16
C THR A 124 -14.00 -5.20 -8.37
N VAL A 125 -14.74 -5.95 -9.17
CA VAL A 125 -15.42 -5.50 -10.37
C VAL A 125 -16.91 -5.66 -10.15
N SER A 126 -17.65 -4.58 -10.39
CA SER A 126 -19.11 -4.60 -10.42
C SER A 126 -19.63 -4.07 -11.76
N GLY A 127 -20.91 -4.32 -12.06
CA GLY A 127 -21.49 -4.06 -13.38
C GLY A 127 -21.24 -5.21 -14.35
N ASN A 128 -21.81 -5.11 -15.55
CA ASN A 128 -21.72 -6.13 -16.60
C ASN A 128 -21.25 -5.53 -17.93
N GLY A 129 -20.66 -4.34 -17.93
CA GLY A 129 -20.11 -3.72 -19.13
C GLY A 129 -21.09 -2.94 -20.00
N THR A 130 -22.41 -3.18 -19.88
CA THR A 130 -23.43 -2.48 -20.66
C THR A 130 -23.48 -0.96 -20.36
N THR A 131 -24.11 -0.18 -21.23
CA THR A 131 -24.36 1.26 -20.97
C THR A 131 -25.21 1.50 -19.72
N ALA A 132 -26.12 0.59 -19.38
CA ALA A 132 -26.96 0.67 -18.20
C ALA A 132 -26.19 0.34 -16.91
N THR A 133 -25.26 -0.62 -16.99
CA THR A 133 -24.44 -1.08 -15.85
C THR A 133 -22.98 -1.25 -16.26
N PRO A 134 -22.25 -0.13 -16.46
CA PRO A 134 -20.87 -0.17 -16.88
C PRO A 134 -19.99 -0.82 -15.81
N TYR A 135 -18.84 -1.34 -16.22
CA TYR A 135 -17.88 -1.89 -15.26
C TYR A 135 -17.36 -0.80 -14.32
N SER A 136 -17.42 -1.07 -13.02
CA SER A 136 -16.81 -0.26 -11.97
C SER A 136 -15.79 -1.11 -11.24
N ILE A 137 -14.52 -0.75 -11.39
CA ILE A 137 -13.39 -1.41 -10.74
C ILE A 137 -13.02 -0.60 -9.50
N GLN A 138 -13.09 -1.24 -8.34
CA GLN A 138 -12.80 -0.62 -7.05
C GLN A 138 -11.61 -1.33 -6.41
N VAL A 139 -10.81 -0.57 -5.66
CA VAL A 139 -9.80 -1.16 -4.79
C VAL A 139 -10.48 -1.66 -3.52
N ILE A 140 -10.17 -2.88 -3.11
CA ILE A 140 -10.74 -3.46 -1.89
C ILE A 140 -10.14 -2.83 -0.63
N ALA A 141 -10.76 -3.06 0.52
CA ALA A 141 -10.19 -2.66 1.80
C ALA A 141 -8.78 -3.28 1.97
N ASN A 142 -7.80 -2.45 2.33
CA ASN A 142 -6.38 -2.81 2.41
C ASN A 142 -5.74 -3.26 1.07
N GLY A 143 -6.40 -3.04 -0.07
CA GLY A 143 -5.87 -3.38 -1.39
C GLY A 143 -4.73 -2.47 -1.88
N ILE A 144 -4.46 -1.37 -1.17
CA ILE A 144 -3.25 -0.56 -1.35
C ILE A 144 -2.29 -0.89 -0.22
N THR A 145 -1.20 -1.58 -0.55
CA THR A 145 -0.08 -1.86 0.35
C THR A 145 1.15 -1.06 -0.08
N THR A 146 2.30 -1.37 0.49
CA THR A 146 3.58 -0.77 0.06
C THR A 146 4.00 -1.18 -1.34
N VAL A 147 3.49 -2.30 -1.88
CA VAL A 147 3.82 -2.75 -3.24
C VAL A 147 3.14 -1.88 -4.29
N GLU A 148 1.92 -1.43 -4.03
CA GLU A 148 1.15 -0.57 -4.96
C GLU A 148 1.58 0.90 -4.89
N LEU A 149 2.29 1.30 -3.83
CA LEU A 149 2.81 2.65 -3.64
C LEU A 149 4.31 2.69 -3.93
N ALA A 150 4.67 3.23 -5.09
CA ALA A 150 6.08 3.51 -5.41
C ALA A 150 6.71 4.47 -4.39
N ASP A 151 8.05 4.48 -4.33
CA ASP A 151 8.80 5.42 -3.50
C ASP A 151 8.38 6.87 -3.82
N ASN A 152 8.12 7.66 -2.78
CA ASN A 152 7.63 9.04 -2.87
C ASN A 152 6.25 9.20 -3.54
N ALA A 153 5.48 8.13 -3.75
CA ALA A 153 4.14 8.22 -4.34
C ALA A 153 3.18 9.07 -3.50
N VAL A 154 3.35 9.08 -2.17
CA VAL A 154 2.56 9.92 -1.25
C VAL A 154 3.33 11.23 -1.00
N THR A 155 3.02 12.26 -1.78
CA THR A 155 3.63 13.59 -1.70
C THR A 155 2.92 14.48 -0.69
N THR A 156 3.55 15.59 -0.30
CA THR A 156 2.95 16.60 0.60
C THR A 156 1.60 17.10 0.08
N SER A 157 1.43 17.31 -1.23
CA SER A 157 0.15 17.76 -1.80
C SER A 157 -0.98 16.73 -1.69
N LYS A 158 -0.65 15.43 -1.58
CA LYS A 158 -1.63 14.34 -1.35
C LYS A 158 -2.03 14.22 0.12
N ILE A 159 -1.23 14.80 1.03
CA ILE A 159 -1.53 14.89 2.47
C ILE A 159 -1.95 16.33 2.78
N VAL A 160 -3.26 16.59 2.77
CA VAL A 160 -3.80 17.91 3.09
C VAL A 160 -3.37 18.36 4.50
N ASN A 161 -3.24 19.68 4.70
CA ASN A 161 -2.86 20.27 5.99
C ASN A 161 -3.70 19.70 7.15
N ALA A 162 -3.04 19.46 8.28
CA ALA A 162 -3.62 18.87 9.49
C ALA A 162 -4.19 17.44 9.36
N ASN A 163 -3.96 16.72 8.24
CA ASN A 163 -4.42 15.34 8.11
C ASN A 163 -3.60 14.34 8.92
N ILE A 164 -2.36 14.65 9.30
CA ILE A 164 -1.57 13.80 10.21
C ILE A 164 -1.83 14.31 11.64
N THR A 165 -2.80 13.71 12.32
CA THR A 165 -3.18 14.05 13.69
C THR A 165 -2.38 13.22 14.69
N THR A 166 -2.45 13.59 15.97
CA THR A 166 -1.84 12.85 17.07
C THR A 166 -2.28 11.39 17.12
N GLU A 167 -3.55 11.09 16.86
CA GLU A 167 -4.09 9.71 16.89
C GLU A 167 -3.56 8.85 15.73
N LYS A 168 -3.13 9.48 14.63
CA LYS A 168 -2.51 8.80 13.47
C LYS A 168 -1.03 8.52 13.69
N ILE A 169 -0.41 9.14 14.69
CA ILE A 169 0.97 8.89 15.11
C ILE A 169 0.89 8.07 16.40
N GLY A 170 1.16 6.76 16.31
CA GLY A 170 1.19 5.93 17.51
C GLY A 170 2.20 6.43 18.55
N ASN A 171 2.01 6.03 19.81
CA ASN A 171 2.95 6.34 20.88
C ASN A 171 4.38 5.92 20.47
N ASP A 172 5.35 6.78 20.81
CA ASP A 172 6.78 6.58 20.53
C ASP A 172 7.14 6.37 19.05
N GLN A 173 6.22 6.65 18.11
CA GLN A 173 6.50 6.47 16.67
C GLN A 173 7.44 7.52 16.11
N ILE A 174 7.51 8.72 16.69
CA ILE A 174 8.50 9.74 16.34
C ILE A 174 9.72 9.53 17.23
N THR A 175 10.63 8.67 16.77
CA THR A 175 11.85 8.30 17.46
C THR A 175 12.97 9.31 17.23
N ALA A 176 14.04 9.19 18.00
CA ALA A 176 15.27 9.95 17.86
C ALA A 176 15.70 10.21 16.42
N THR A 177 15.76 9.12 15.67
CA THR A 177 16.25 9.04 14.29
C THR A 177 15.31 9.68 13.26
N LYS A 178 14.06 9.97 13.64
CA LYS A 178 13.03 10.58 12.79
C LYS A 178 12.93 12.10 13.00
N ILE A 179 13.54 12.63 14.04
CA ILE A 179 13.65 14.08 14.29
C ILE A 179 14.96 14.55 13.68
N ASN A 180 14.91 15.47 12.73
CA ASN A 180 16.12 16.08 12.21
C ASN A 180 16.71 17.06 13.23
N ALA A 181 18.03 17.23 13.23
CA ALA A 181 18.72 18.11 14.18
C ALA A 181 18.28 19.59 14.08
N ASP A 182 17.72 20.00 12.95
CA ASP A 182 17.21 21.35 12.69
C ASP A 182 15.81 21.62 13.25
N VAL A 183 15.11 20.59 13.73
CA VAL A 183 13.78 20.72 14.35
C VAL A 183 13.87 21.43 15.71
N ALA A 184 15.03 21.41 16.35
CA ALA A 184 15.29 22.09 17.61
C ALA A 184 15.15 23.61 17.44
N GLY A 185 14.03 24.17 17.93
CA GLY A 185 13.79 25.61 17.98
C GLY A 185 14.62 26.28 19.07
N THR A 186 14.49 27.61 19.21
CA THR A 186 15.15 28.37 20.28
C THR A 186 14.75 27.82 21.66
N GLY A 187 15.73 27.48 22.50
CA GLY A 187 15.48 26.91 23.83
C GLY A 187 15.43 25.38 23.90
N LEU A 188 15.49 24.68 22.76
CA LEU A 188 15.47 23.23 22.69
C LEU A 188 16.74 22.71 22.00
N ILE A 189 17.19 21.53 22.41
CA ILE A 189 18.22 20.73 21.73
C ILE A 189 17.68 19.34 21.47
N GLN A 190 18.16 18.69 20.42
CA GLN A 190 17.97 17.26 20.26
C GLN A 190 18.97 16.51 21.14
N ASN A 191 18.50 15.61 22.00
CA ASN A 191 19.38 14.69 22.72
C ASN A 191 20.03 13.72 21.72
N ALA A 192 21.35 13.74 21.55
CA ALA A 192 22.01 12.89 20.55
C ALA A 192 21.84 11.37 20.77
N THR A 193 21.46 10.94 21.98
CA THR A 193 21.28 9.53 22.36
C THR A 193 19.84 9.07 22.22
N THR A 194 18.89 9.86 22.72
CA THR A 194 17.45 9.51 22.75
C THR A 194 16.64 10.20 21.66
N GLY A 195 17.24 11.20 21.01
CA GLY A 195 16.69 12.15 20.04
C GLY A 195 15.38 12.83 20.42
N ALA A 196 15.03 12.79 21.72
CA ALA A 196 14.00 13.65 22.27
C ALA A 196 14.43 15.12 22.15
N LEU A 197 13.46 16.02 22.01
CA LEU A 197 13.70 17.44 22.21
C LEU A 197 13.77 17.70 23.71
N GLU A 198 14.92 18.14 24.17
CA GLU A 198 15.19 18.53 25.54
C GLU A 198 15.36 20.04 25.61
N VAL A 199 15.12 20.61 26.78
CA VAL A 199 15.44 22.01 27.02
C VAL A 199 16.95 22.18 26.93
N ASP A 200 17.41 23.19 26.20
CA ASP A 200 18.80 23.63 26.19
C ASP A 200 19.02 24.69 27.26
N PRO A 201 19.61 24.33 28.42
CA PRO A 201 19.82 25.29 29.50
C PRO A 201 20.83 26.37 29.13
N THR A 202 21.66 26.15 28.09
CA THR A 202 22.69 27.10 27.66
C THR A 202 22.11 28.26 26.84
N THR A 203 20.91 28.10 26.28
CA THR A 203 20.21 29.15 25.52
C THR A 203 19.16 29.89 26.34
N ILE A 204 18.90 29.45 27.57
CA ILE A 204 18.00 30.14 28.50
C ILE A 204 18.81 31.21 29.23
N THR A 205 18.75 32.43 28.72
CA THR A 205 19.22 33.61 29.45
C THR A 205 18.12 34.06 30.42
N GLY A 206 18.33 33.86 31.72
CA GLY A 206 17.54 34.59 32.73
C GLY A 206 17.91 36.06 32.70
N ASP A 207 16.96 36.98 32.94
CA ASP A 207 17.25 38.41 33.10
C ASP A 207 18.07 38.72 34.38
N GLY A 208 18.32 37.70 35.20
CA GLY A 208 19.65 37.39 35.75
C GLY A 208 20.25 38.40 36.72
N ASN A 209 19.51 39.41 37.15
CA ASN A 209 20.01 40.42 38.07
C ASN A 209 19.90 39.94 39.52
N ILE A 210 21.03 39.51 40.09
CA ILE A 210 21.26 39.51 41.54
C ILE A 210 22.44 40.46 41.79
N THR A 211 22.14 41.72 42.11
CA THR A 211 23.18 42.76 42.35
C THR A 211 23.29 43.08 43.83
N SER A 212 24.51 43.15 44.35
CA SER A 212 24.83 43.66 45.69
C SER A 212 26.20 44.36 45.66
N SER A 213 26.35 45.45 46.40
CA SER A 213 27.64 46.12 46.63
C SER A 213 28.45 45.50 47.77
N ASP A 214 27.76 44.84 48.71
CA ASP A 214 28.33 44.42 49.99
C ASP A 214 28.61 42.91 50.02
N LEU A 215 27.97 42.17 49.11
CA LEU A 215 28.10 40.73 48.96
C LEU A 215 28.77 40.41 47.64
N THR A 216 29.77 39.54 47.66
CA THR A 216 30.32 39.02 46.40
C THR A 216 29.39 37.94 45.89
N VAL A 217 28.62 38.28 44.86
CA VAL A 217 27.79 37.34 44.11
C VAL A 217 28.68 36.71 43.05
N THR A 218 29.28 35.55 43.34
CA THR A 218 30.01 34.77 42.34
C THR A 218 29.14 33.66 41.77
N GLY A 219 29.32 33.36 40.48
CA GLY A 219 28.51 32.38 39.76
C GLY A 219 27.24 32.94 39.09
N GLY A 220 27.27 34.19 38.62
CA GLY A 220 26.08 34.81 38.01
C GLY A 220 26.36 35.67 36.79
N THR A 221 26.45 35.04 35.62
CA THR A 221 25.94 35.63 34.36
C THR A 221 25.01 34.57 33.77
N ASP A 222 23.73 34.91 33.56
CA ASP A 222 22.63 34.04 33.06
C ASP A 222 22.05 32.94 33.98
N ALA A 223 22.01 33.12 35.31
CA ALA A 223 21.63 32.03 36.23
C ALA A 223 20.11 31.77 36.35
N ALA A 224 19.55 30.91 35.48
CA ALA A 224 18.21 30.34 35.63
C ALA A 224 18.18 29.05 36.51
N PHE A 225 19.30 28.30 36.58
CA PHE A 225 19.35 26.98 37.24
C PHE A 225 20.72 26.63 37.89
N ASN A 226 21.59 27.60 38.14
CA ASN A 226 22.87 27.37 38.81
C ASN A 226 22.79 27.64 40.32
N ASN A 227 23.59 26.92 41.11
CA ASN A 227 23.71 27.19 42.54
C ASN A 227 24.38 28.55 42.76
N VAL A 228 23.66 29.50 43.35
CA VAL A 228 24.19 30.80 43.75
C VAL A 228 24.85 30.64 45.12
N THR A 229 26.11 31.06 45.24
CA THR A 229 26.80 31.15 46.54
C THR A 229 26.86 32.60 46.98
N LEU A 230 26.40 32.86 48.21
CA LEU A 230 26.40 34.17 48.85
C LEU A 230 27.55 34.22 49.86
N GLU A 231 28.57 35.03 49.61
CA GLU A 231 29.71 35.20 50.53
C GLU A 231 29.88 36.67 50.96
N ILE A 232 29.96 36.87 52.28
CA ILE A 232 30.34 38.15 52.89
C ILE A 232 31.87 38.23 52.87
N THR A 233 32.41 39.19 52.13
CA THR A 233 33.87 39.33 52.02
C THR A 233 34.51 39.84 53.29
N ALA A 234 35.82 39.61 53.42
CA ALA A 234 36.60 40.14 54.52
C ALA A 234 36.50 41.67 54.55
N GLY A 235 35.97 42.20 55.66
CA GLY A 235 35.79 43.64 55.87
C GLY A 235 34.51 44.23 55.28
N ALA A 236 33.64 43.43 54.63
CA ALA A 236 32.35 43.94 54.13
C ALA A 236 31.44 44.44 55.25
N VAL A 237 31.54 43.86 56.45
CA VAL A 237 30.83 44.34 57.64
C VAL A 237 31.72 45.34 58.37
N GLY A 238 31.54 46.62 58.07
CA GLY A 238 32.15 47.76 58.75
C GLY A 238 31.22 48.39 59.79
N THR A 239 31.49 49.64 60.16
CA THR A 239 30.75 50.37 61.20
C THR A 239 29.36 50.83 60.76
N THR A 240 29.09 50.87 59.46
CA THR A 240 27.81 51.31 58.89
C THR A 240 26.83 50.16 58.71
N GLU A 241 27.33 48.93 58.58
CA GLU A 241 26.55 47.72 58.36
C GLU A 241 25.99 47.15 59.67
N LEU A 242 26.56 47.56 60.80
CA LEU A 242 26.07 47.24 62.14
C LEU A 242 25.27 48.42 62.69
N ALA A 243 23.97 48.21 62.93
CA ALA A 243 23.16 49.17 63.67
C ALA A 243 23.69 49.39 65.10
N ASP A 244 23.35 50.53 65.71
CA ASP A 244 23.67 50.79 67.11
C ASP A 244 23.18 49.63 68.00
N ASN A 245 24.07 49.15 68.88
CA ASN A 245 23.84 48.00 69.76
C ASN A 245 23.64 46.65 69.05
N ALA A 246 23.95 46.52 67.75
CA ALA A 246 23.84 45.26 67.03
C ALA A 246 24.75 44.17 67.63
N VAL A 247 25.91 44.54 68.19
CA VAL A 247 26.81 43.62 68.90
C VAL A 247 26.48 43.63 70.39
N SER A 248 25.59 42.74 70.82
CA SER A 248 25.27 42.55 72.25
C SER A 248 26.36 41.77 72.98
N THR A 249 26.35 41.81 74.32
CA THR A 249 27.28 41.04 75.15
C THR A 249 27.25 39.53 74.85
N ALA A 250 26.07 38.98 74.53
CA ALA A 250 25.91 37.58 74.14
C ALA A 250 26.55 37.22 72.78
N LYS A 251 26.80 38.21 71.90
CA LYS A 251 27.49 38.02 70.62
C LYS A 251 29.01 38.10 70.76
N ILE A 252 29.50 38.57 71.91
CA ILE A 252 30.92 38.59 72.25
C ILE A 252 31.20 37.31 73.04
N ALA A 253 32.02 36.43 72.49
CA ALA A 253 32.46 35.23 73.22
C ALA A 253 33.17 35.62 74.53
N ASP A 254 33.11 34.76 75.55
CA ASP A 254 33.84 34.98 76.81
C ASP A 254 35.34 35.20 76.55
N ASN A 255 35.92 36.23 77.17
CA ASN A 255 37.29 36.70 76.91
C ASN A 255 37.55 37.16 75.46
N GLY A 256 36.50 37.38 74.67
CA GLY A 256 36.57 37.80 73.28
C GLY A 256 37.17 39.18 73.10
N VAL A 257 37.06 40.07 74.10
CA VAL A 257 37.79 41.35 74.17
C VAL A 257 38.95 41.17 75.14
N ASN A 258 40.13 40.84 74.60
CA ASN A 258 41.35 40.63 75.39
C ASN A 258 42.26 41.88 75.34
N SER A 259 43.32 41.89 76.16
CA SER A 259 44.23 43.03 76.25
C SER A 259 44.88 43.44 74.91
N ILE A 260 45.02 42.52 73.94
CA ILE A 260 45.54 42.85 72.59
C ILE A 260 44.52 43.64 71.76
N LYS A 261 43.22 43.45 72.01
CA LYS A 261 42.12 44.14 71.32
C LYS A 261 41.78 45.51 71.94
N ILE A 262 42.28 45.78 73.14
CA ILE A 262 42.12 47.06 73.83
C ILE A 262 43.42 47.85 73.61
N GLN A 263 43.33 48.98 72.91
CA GLN A 263 44.49 49.85 72.76
C GLN A 263 44.88 50.44 74.13
N ASP A 264 46.17 50.40 74.47
CA ASP A 264 46.66 50.94 75.74
C ASP A 264 46.28 52.41 75.92
N GLY A 265 45.73 52.73 77.10
CA GLY A 265 45.33 54.09 77.47
C GLY A 265 43.99 54.58 76.89
N THR A 266 43.24 53.77 76.12
CA THR A 266 41.95 54.19 75.56
C THR A 266 40.76 53.98 76.48
N VAL A 267 40.87 53.10 77.47
CA VAL A 267 39.86 52.95 78.53
C VAL A 267 40.04 54.11 79.51
N ALA A 268 39.17 55.11 79.43
CA ALA A 268 39.21 56.25 80.32
C ALA A 268 38.74 55.83 81.73
N PRO A 269 39.17 56.53 82.79
CA PRO A 269 38.63 56.30 84.13
C PRO A 269 37.11 56.36 84.23
N ALA A 270 36.42 57.06 83.30
CA ALA A 270 34.96 57.14 83.23
C ALA A 270 34.29 55.90 82.60
N ASP A 271 35.05 55.09 81.84
CA ASP A 271 34.56 53.84 81.24
C ASP A 271 34.64 52.66 82.22
N LEU A 272 35.42 52.81 83.28
CA LEU A 272 35.47 51.89 84.41
C LEU A 272 34.36 52.26 85.39
N ALA A 273 33.63 51.26 85.87
CA ALA A 273 32.72 51.50 86.98
C ALA A 273 33.48 52.12 88.15
N ASP A 274 32.84 53.09 88.82
CA ASP A 274 33.25 53.46 90.16
C ASP A 274 33.43 52.18 90.98
N GLY A 275 34.43 52.16 91.85
CA GLY A 275 34.63 51.06 92.78
C GLY A 275 33.43 50.86 93.71
N THR A 276 33.68 50.41 94.92
CA THR A 276 32.58 50.23 95.88
C THR A 276 31.88 51.53 96.31
N ALA A 277 32.47 52.70 96.01
CA ALA A 277 31.91 54.01 96.27
C ALA A 277 32.23 55.01 95.14
N ALA A 278 31.36 56.01 94.97
CA ALA A 278 31.50 57.06 93.95
C ALA A 278 32.85 57.79 94.06
N GLY A 279 33.57 57.93 92.94
CA GLY A 279 34.89 58.57 92.89
C GLY A 279 36.07 57.66 93.26
N GLN A 280 35.85 56.37 93.47
CA GLN A 280 36.93 55.39 93.58
C GLN A 280 37.25 54.78 92.21
N LEU A 281 38.52 54.80 91.79
CA LEU A 281 38.99 54.10 90.60
C LEU A 281 39.74 52.82 90.98
N LEU A 282 39.48 51.72 90.26
CA LEU A 282 40.25 50.49 90.41
C LEU A 282 41.60 50.61 89.69
N GLN A 283 42.71 50.55 90.42
CA GLN A 283 44.07 50.66 89.90
C GLN A 283 44.86 49.38 90.20
N TRP A 284 45.70 48.94 89.27
CA TRP A 284 46.68 47.87 89.48
C TRP A 284 48.03 48.47 89.88
N ASN A 285 48.61 48.08 91.01
CA ASN A 285 49.95 48.57 91.43
C ASN A 285 51.10 47.63 91.02
N GLY A 286 50.84 46.66 90.15
CA GLY A 286 51.83 45.62 89.81
C GLY A 286 51.70 44.35 90.67
N THR A 287 50.97 44.37 91.78
CA THR A 287 50.81 43.20 92.68
C THR A 287 49.37 42.95 93.11
N ASN A 288 48.57 43.98 93.35
CA ASN A 288 47.17 43.90 93.74
C ASN A 288 46.35 44.99 93.06
N TRP A 289 45.06 44.71 92.86
CA TRP A 289 44.07 45.74 92.54
C TRP A 289 43.71 46.49 93.82
N TYR A 290 43.68 47.82 93.75
CA TYR A 290 43.34 48.69 94.87
C TYR A 290 42.47 49.84 94.39
N LEU A 291 41.64 50.35 95.30
CA LEU A 291 40.76 51.49 95.01
C LEU A 291 41.49 52.77 95.37
N LEU A 292 41.67 53.64 94.37
CA LEU A 292 42.19 54.99 94.57
C LEU A 292 41.04 55.98 94.62
N MET A 293 41.08 56.91 95.57
CA MET A 293 40.14 58.02 95.58
C MET A 293 40.58 59.06 94.55
N LYS A 294 39.71 59.40 93.60
CA LYS A 294 39.97 60.42 92.59
C LYS A 294 40.08 61.77 93.30
N VAL A 295 41.31 62.26 93.44
CA VAL A 295 41.54 63.64 93.87
C VAL A 295 41.21 64.51 92.65
N LEU A 296 40.19 65.36 92.79
CA LEU A 296 39.74 66.30 91.76
C LEU A 296 40.87 67.24 91.33
#